data_AF-A0A3S2XZ65-F1
#
_entry.id   AF-A0A3S2XZ65-F1
#
_cell.length_a   1.000
_cell.length_b   1.000
_cell.length_c   1.000
_cell.angle_alpha   90.00
_cell.angle_beta   90.00
_cell.angle_gamma   90.00
#
_symmetry.space_group_name_H-M   'P 1'
#
loop_
_entity.id
_entity.type
_entity.pdbx_description
1 polymer ?
#
loop_
_entity_poly.entity_id
_entity_poly.type
_entity_poly.pdbx_seq_one_letter_code
_entity_poly.pdbx_strand_id
1 'polypeptide(L)' 'MSKEELLEGLELLYTGKAFAGFREENPFVTFLGYDSHGWSNIWVKYGGRSIFTSIRDVMLKSDLTSVI' A
#
# COMPACT_ATOMS: atom_id res chain seq x y z
N MET A 1 0.84 -0.71 -12.06
CA MET A 1 -0.28 -0.14 -11.28
C MET A 1 -0.74 1.14 -11.94
N SER A 2 -1.90 1.12 -12.59
CA SER A 2 -2.56 2.33 -13.10
C SER A 2 -3.50 2.91 -12.03
N LYS A 3 -3.86 4.18 -12.16
CA LYS A 3 -4.67 4.92 -11.16
C LYS A 3 -6.06 4.30 -10.98
N GLU A 4 -6.58 3.66 -12.02
CA GLU A 4 -7.92 3.05 -12.05
C GLU A 4 -8.01 1.78 -11.21
N GLU A 5 -6.87 1.24 -10.74
CA GLU A 5 -6.80 -0.02 -10.01
C GLU A 5 -6.88 0.16 -8.48
N LEU A 6 -6.60 1.37 -7.95
CA LEU A 6 -6.57 1.64 -6.52
C LEU A 6 -7.86 2.31 -6.04
N LEU A 7 -8.68 1.55 -5.32
CA LEU A 7 -9.90 2.02 -4.65
C LEU A 7 -9.70 2.03 -3.14
N GLU A 8 -10.28 3.03 -2.45
CA GLU A 8 -10.25 3.09 -0.99
C GLU A 8 -10.75 1.77 -0.38
N GLY A 9 -10.03 1.26 0.61
CA GLY A 9 -10.32 -0.04 1.24
C GLY A 9 -9.60 -1.23 0.59
N LEU A 10 -8.92 -1.04 -0.54
CA LEU A 10 -8.15 -2.10 -1.20
C LEU A 10 -6.95 -2.53 -0.34
N GLU A 11 -6.76 -3.85 -0.19
CA GLU A 11 -5.60 -4.42 0.48
C GLU A 11 -4.41 -4.50 -0.47
N LEU A 12 -3.25 -4.00 -0.01
CA LEU A 12 -1.99 -3.97 -0.75
C LEU A 12 -0.90 -4.70 0.04
N LEU A 13 0.03 -5.30 -0.68
CA LEU A 13 1.27 -5.78 -0.09
C LEU A 13 2.24 -4.60 0.07
N TYR A 14 2.75 -4.36 1.28
CA TYR A 14 3.77 -3.37 1.54
C TYR A 14 5.17 -3.95 1.27
N THR A 15 5.94 -3.29 0.41
CA THR A 15 7.30 -3.68 -0.01
C THR A 15 8.34 -2.60 0.28
N GLY A 16 7.92 -1.46 0.85
CA GLY A 16 8.80 -0.37 1.23
C GLY A 16 9.66 -0.66 2.46
N LYS A 17 10.38 0.37 2.89
CA LYS A 17 11.19 0.31 4.12
C LYS A 17 10.29 0.16 5.35
N ALA A 18 10.65 -0.77 6.23
CA ALA A 18 9.93 -0.97 7.50
C ALA A 18 9.79 0.33 8.31
N PHE A 19 8.61 0.51 8.90
CA PHE A 19 8.27 1.64 9.77
C PHE A 19 7.95 1.16 11.20
N ALA A 20 7.83 2.09 12.14
CA ALA A 20 7.63 1.76 13.55
C ALA A 20 6.35 0.93 13.77
N GLY A 21 6.52 -0.31 14.23
CA GLY A 21 5.43 -1.27 14.46
C GLY A 21 5.05 -2.11 13.24
N PHE A 22 5.75 -1.99 12.12
CA PHE A 22 5.61 -2.89 10.97
C PHE A 22 6.01 -4.32 11.35
N ARG A 23 5.27 -5.32 10.87
CA ARG A 23 5.54 -6.74 11.06
C ARG A 23 5.66 -7.42 9.71
N GLU A 24 6.81 -8.02 9.44
CA GLU A 24 7.09 -8.68 8.15
C GLU A 24 6.18 -9.90 7.93
N GLU A 25 5.73 -10.55 9.01
CA GLU A 25 4.79 -11.69 8.92
C GLU A 25 3.38 -11.27 8.47
N ASN A 26 3.05 -9.98 8.60
CA ASN A 26 1.78 -9.42 8.16
C ASN A 26 2.02 -8.08 7.42
N PRO A 27 2.53 -8.12 6.18
CA PRO A 27 2.94 -6.94 5.42
C PRO A 27 1.78 -6.28 4.67
N PHE A 28 0.52 -6.55 5.06
CA PHE A 28 -0.65 -6.06 4.34
C PHE A 28 -1.14 -4.72 4.90
N VAL A 29 -1.39 -3.76 4.01
CA VAL A 29 -1.89 -2.42 4.32
C VAL A 29 -3.17 -2.14 3.55
N THR A 30 -4.03 -1.26 4.07
CA THR A 30 -5.26 -0.85 3.37
C THR A 30 -5.07 0.51 2.72
N PHE A 31 -5.31 0.63 1.42
CA PHE A 31 -5.27 1.91 0.72
C PHE A 31 -6.35 2.87 1.22
N LEU A 32 -5.98 4.10 1.54
CA LEU A 32 -6.88 5.16 2.01
C LEU A 32 -7.09 6.26 0.95
N GLY A 33 -6.11 6.48 0.07
CA GLY A 33 -6.22 7.52 -0.94
C GLY A 33 -4.86 8.08 -1.37
N TYR A 34 -4.90 8.92 -2.39
CA TYR A 34 -3.74 9.67 -2.86
C TYR A 34 -3.49 10.90 -2.01
N ASP A 35 -2.24 11.36 -1.99
CA ASP A 35 -1.95 12.70 -1.52
C ASP A 35 -2.53 13.76 -2.46
N SER A 36 -3.02 14.85 -1.88
CA SER A 36 -3.64 15.96 -2.62
C SER A 36 -2.67 16.69 -3.58
N HIS A 37 -1.36 16.58 -3.34
CA HIS A 37 -0.32 17.30 -4.08
C HIS A 37 0.44 16.44 -5.10
N GLY A 38 0.12 15.15 -5.26
CA GLY A 38 0.82 14.32 -6.25
C GLY A 38 0.38 12.86 -6.29
N TRP A 39 0.67 12.18 -7.40
CA TRP A 39 0.25 10.79 -7.63
C TRP A 39 1.31 9.75 -7.21
N SER A 40 2.47 10.22 -6.75
CA SER A 40 3.57 9.36 -6.32
C SER A 40 3.41 8.86 -4.89
N ASN A 41 2.62 9.55 -4.07
CA ASN A 41 2.44 9.23 -2.65
C ASN A 41 0.99 8.92 -2.33
N ILE A 42 0.82 8.02 -1.38
CA ILE A 42 -0.46 7.48 -0.94
C ILE A 42 -0.52 7.41 0.58
N TRP A 43 -1.74 7.41 1.10
CA TRP A 43 -2.03 7.08 2.47
C TRP A 43 -2.49 5.63 2.56
N VAL A 44 -1.96 4.89 3.52
CA VAL A 44 -2.37 3.52 3.82
C VAL A 44 -2.65 3.36 5.31
N LYS A 45 -3.49 2.41 5.68
CA LYS A 45 -3.77 2.03 7.06
C LYS A 45 -3.03 0.75 7.42
N TYR A 46 -2.34 0.77 8.57
CA TYR A 46 -1.69 -0.39 9.15
C TYR A 46 -1.83 -0.38 10.68
N GLY A 47 -2.34 -1.47 11.26
CA GLY A 47 -2.48 -1.57 12.73
C GLY A 47 -3.27 -0.41 13.36
N GLY A 48 -4.26 0.14 12.64
CA GLY A 48 -5.06 1.28 13.10
C GLY A 48 -4.44 2.66 12.88
N ARG A 49 -3.22 2.75 12.31
CA ARG A 49 -2.51 4.00 12.04
C ARG A 49 -2.52 4.32 10.54
N SER A 50 -2.59 5.60 10.20
CA SER A 50 -2.36 6.07 8.83
C SER A 50 -0.86 6.28 8.59
N ILE A 51 -0.36 5.70 7.51
CA ILE A 51 1.04 5.74 7.09
C ILE A 51 1.10 6.44 5.73
N PHE A 52 2.01 7.41 5.61
CA PHE A 52 2.31 8.07 4.35
C PHE A 52 3.45 7.34 3.65
N THR A 53 3.26 6.93 2.40
CA THR A 53 4.26 6.13 1.67
C THR A 53 4.21 6.41 0.17
N SER A 54 5.22 5.95 -0.56
CA SER A 54 5.21 5.98 -2.02
C SER A 54 4.34 4.86 -2.59
N ILE A 55 3.68 5.12 -3.72
CA ILE A 55 2.98 4.07 -4.49
C ILE A 55 3.94 2.97 -4.99
N ARG A 56 5.25 3.24 -5.05
CA ARG A 56 6.27 2.25 -5.40
C ARG A 56 6.60 1.27 -4.27
N ASP A 57 6.19 1.59 -3.05
CA ASP A 57 6.41 0.79 -1.84
C ASP A 57 5.25 -0.19 -1.58
N VAL A 58 4.36 -0.35 -2.55
CA VAL A 58 3.21 -1.24 -2.46
C VAL A 58 3.01 -2.01 -3.77
N MET A 59 2.42 -3.20 -3.67
CA MET A 59 2.04 -4.04 -4.80
C MET A 59 0.58 -4.48 -4.65
N LEU A 60 -0.11 -4.70 -5.78
CA LEU A 60 -1.42 -5.33 -5.73
C LEU A 60 -1.24 -6.78 -5.28
N LYS A 61 -2.13 -7.24 -4.40
CA LYS A 61 -2.12 -8.64 -3.96
C LYS A 61 -2.30 -9.62 -5.12
N SER A 62 -3.04 -9.23 -6.16
CA SER A 62 -3.22 -10.02 -7.39
C SER A 62 -1.92 -10.22 -8.19
N ASP A 63 -0.97 -9.30 -8.09
CA ASP A 63 0.30 -9.40 -8.83
C ASP A 63 1.17 -10.55 -8.30
N LEU A 64 0.90 -11.03 -7.08
CA LEU A 64 1.55 -12.21 -6.50
C LEU A 64 1.06 -13.52 -7.13
N THR A 65 -0.13 -13.54 -7.73
CA THR A 65 -0.73 -14.75 -8.30
C THR A 65 -0.39 -14.99 -9.77
N SER A 66 0.21 -14.02 -10.46
CA SER A 66 0.57 -14.15 -11.89
C SER A 66 1.95 -14.79 -12.14
N VAL A 67 2.57 -15.39 -11.11
CA VAL A 67 3.92 -15.99 -11.18
C VAL A 67 3.87 -17.53 -11.02
N ILE A 68 2.72 -18.17 -11.26
CA ILE A 68 2.57 -19.64 -11.21
C ILE A 68 2.08 -20.18 -12.55
#